data_AF-A0A4Q2XVM1-F1
#
_entry.id   AF-A0A4Q2XVM1-F1
#
_cell.length_a   1.000
_cell.length_b   1.000
_cell.length_c   1.000
_cell.angle_alpha   90.00
_cell.angle_beta   90.00
_cell.angle_gamma   90.00
#
_symmetry.space_group_name_H-M   'P 1'
#
loop_
_entity.id
_entity.type
_entity.pdbx_description
1 polymer ?
#
loop_
_entity_poly.entity_id
_entity_poly.type
_entity_poly.pdbx_seq_one_letter_code
_entity_poly.pdbx_strand_id
1 'polypeptide(L)'
;MGTPTQVRIFFSSPGDVKMERETARRIVDRLQGEVGDRMTIEPYFWEHEVMVATKDYQENIPEMDGFDIVVCMLWSRLGTPLHPNRHPRPGGGFFESGTEYEFFTAMQAHTVRGTPDIFVFRNSTEPRRPSRPKEAREQVDREIDRLDHFFEKYFQEEKYFTSAINVYSTLGEFEEKLSLALRSFLEGRFPLINARKSPKASYEGQPYLGLSAFDFKDAPVFFGRTAQIGEVVEAFQVQELEAHANGGQGKHFVLILGSSGSGKSSLARAGVLPMLVQPGVVEGAQVWRRAIFKPGDAGGDPFAAFAAALLAPEALPELASAGTTSAEIATMLRSPGNGAEILLRQAFSQAGALARTEEEHRMEENIRRFEQEAREEDAKALRGKLADLTPPAVRLAVLADQLEELFTSGMAEDTVAQFIEKLAALASSGRVFVLGTLRSDFYPECLKHPKLVELMRDRGTYPLPAPTAGDIGQMIRQP
;
A
#
# COMPACT_ATOMS: atom_id res chain seq x y z
N MET A 1 -12.66 33.15 17.88
CA MET A 1 -12.81 31.69 17.68
C MET A 1 -11.76 31.05 18.56
N GLY A 2 -12.15 30.12 19.45
CA GLY A 2 -11.18 29.42 20.29
C GLY A 2 -10.26 28.55 19.43
N THR A 3 -9.05 28.28 19.90
CA THR A 3 -8.17 27.28 19.28
C THR A 3 -8.92 25.94 19.17
N PRO A 4 -8.93 25.29 17.99
CA PRO A 4 -9.60 24.00 17.83
C PRO A 4 -9.00 22.97 18.79
N THR A 5 -9.84 22.07 19.29
CA THR A 5 -9.36 20.95 20.12
C THR A 5 -8.43 20.08 19.28
N GLN A 6 -7.21 19.84 19.76
CA GLN A 6 -6.24 18.99 19.10
C GLN A 6 -6.32 17.58 19.68
N VAL A 7 -6.30 16.55 18.82
CA VAL A 7 -6.20 15.14 19.19
C VAL A 7 -5.01 14.55 18.46
N ARG A 8 -4.00 14.11 19.22
CA ARG A 8 -2.76 13.55 18.66
C ARG A 8 -2.79 12.03 18.77
N ILE A 9 -2.60 11.35 17.64
CA ILE A 9 -2.64 9.89 17.55
C ILE A 9 -1.27 9.36 17.13
N PHE A 10 -0.65 8.55 17.97
CA PHE A 10 0.60 7.87 17.64
C PHE A 10 0.31 6.49 17.04
N PHE A 11 0.83 6.23 15.84
CA PHE A 11 0.75 4.91 15.20
C PHE A 11 2.07 4.17 15.33
N SER A 12 2.09 3.18 16.21
CA SER A 12 3.18 2.22 16.36
C SER A 12 2.92 1.03 15.44
N SER A 13 3.76 0.85 14.42
CA SER A 13 3.57 -0.21 13.43
C SER A 13 4.90 -0.65 12.83
N PRO A 14 5.25 -1.93 12.86
CA PRO A 14 6.42 -2.43 12.16
C PRO A 14 6.25 -2.36 10.64
N GLY A 15 7.34 -2.62 9.91
CA GLY A 15 7.38 -2.46 8.45
C GLY A 15 6.55 -3.47 7.64
N ASP A 16 5.98 -4.49 8.26
CA ASP A 16 5.22 -5.59 7.62
C ASP A 16 3.70 -5.35 7.57
N VAL A 17 3.20 -4.27 8.19
CA VAL A 17 1.77 -3.88 8.22
C VAL A 17 1.50 -2.59 7.43
N LYS A 18 2.11 -2.47 6.25
CA LYS A 18 2.06 -1.25 5.40
C LYS A 18 0.65 -0.97 4.88
N MET A 19 -0.11 -2.00 4.52
CA MET A 19 -1.49 -1.84 4.06
C MET A 19 -2.40 -1.33 5.18
N GLU A 20 -2.25 -1.85 6.39
CA GLU A 20 -2.96 -1.38 7.58
C GLU A 20 -2.61 0.07 7.89
N ARG A 21 -1.34 0.45 7.76
CA ARG A 21 -0.93 1.83 7.95
C ARG A 21 -1.55 2.79 6.94
N GLU A 22 -1.55 2.43 5.67
CA GLU A 22 -2.19 3.22 4.64
C GLU A 22 -3.71 3.31 4.89
N THR A 23 -4.32 2.21 5.33
CA THR A 23 -5.72 2.17 5.72
C THR A 23 -6.00 3.08 6.92
N ALA A 24 -5.11 3.08 7.93
CA ALA A 24 -5.20 3.93 9.11
C ALA A 24 -5.13 5.43 8.75
N ARG A 25 -4.26 5.83 7.80
CA ARG A 25 -4.23 7.21 7.28
C ARG A 25 -5.58 7.62 6.70
N ARG A 26 -6.13 6.80 5.79
CA ARG A 26 -7.42 7.08 5.15
C ARG A 26 -8.55 7.18 6.18
N ILE A 27 -8.51 6.36 7.23
CA ILE A 27 -9.47 6.46 8.34
C ILE A 27 -9.32 7.78 9.08
N VAL A 28 -8.09 8.21 9.39
CA VAL A 28 -7.85 9.49 10.07
C VAL A 28 -8.28 10.67 9.19
N ASP A 29 -7.93 10.67 7.90
CA ASP A 29 -8.36 11.71 6.96
C ASP A 29 -9.89 11.80 6.86
N ARG A 30 -10.57 10.65 6.85
CA ARG A 30 -12.04 10.57 6.88
C ARG A 30 -12.59 11.17 8.17
N LEU A 31 -12.05 10.77 9.33
CA LEU A 31 -12.48 11.31 10.62
C LEU A 31 -12.23 12.82 10.70
N GLN A 32 -11.11 13.30 10.18
CA GLN A 32 -10.79 14.73 10.08
C GLN A 32 -11.84 15.48 9.25
N GLY A 33 -12.27 14.92 8.12
CA GLY A 33 -13.35 15.48 7.31
C GLY A 33 -14.71 15.54 8.03
N GLU A 34 -15.01 14.54 8.87
CA GLU A 34 -16.25 14.50 9.65
C GLU A 34 -16.28 15.51 10.80
N VAL A 35 -15.17 15.63 11.53
CA VAL A 35 -15.05 16.62 12.61
C VAL A 35 -14.93 18.04 12.07
N GLY A 36 -14.36 18.23 10.88
CA GLY A 36 -14.14 19.53 10.23
C GLY A 36 -13.30 20.46 11.11
N ASP A 37 -13.53 21.78 11.02
CA ASP A 37 -12.75 22.79 11.74
C ASP A 37 -12.93 22.79 13.27
N ARG A 38 -13.75 21.88 13.82
CA ARG A 38 -14.02 21.80 15.27
C ARG A 38 -12.88 21.15 16.03
N MET A 39 -12.12 20.29 15.35
CA MET A 39 -11.04 19.50 15.93
C MET A 39 -9.99 19.24 14.87
N THR A 40 -8.73 19.26 15.28
CA THR A 40 -7.63 18.79 14.46
C THR A 40 -7.17 17.44 14.98
N ILE A 41 -7.26 16.41 14.12
CA ILE A 41 -6.75 15.07 14.39
C ILE A 41 -5.37 15.00 13.72
N GLU A 42 -4.34 14.86 14.53
CA GLU A 42 -2.94 14.84 14.07
C GLU A 42 -2.37 13.43 14.20
N PRO A 43 -2.34 12.66 13.10
CA PRO A 43 -1.69 11.36 13.11
C PRO A 43 -0.16 11.52 13.05
N TYR A 44 0.53 10.75 13.87
CA TYR A 44 1.99 10.67 13.87
C TYR A 44 2.44 9.29 13.38
N PHE A 45 3.10 9.28 12.23
CA PHE A 45 3.74 8.10 11.62
C PHE A 45 5.24 8.35 11.53
N TRP A 46 6.02 7.77 12.45
CA TRP A 46 7.46 8.05 12.62
C TRP A 46 8.34 7.71 11.38
N GLU A 47 7.88 6.87 10.46
CA GLU A 47 8.70 6.40 9.33
C GLU A 47 9.05 7.44 8.25
N HIS A 48 8.52 8.65 8.33
CA HIS A 48 8.81 9.73 7.35
C HIS A 48 9.89 10.70 7.86
N GLU A 49 10.38 10.50 9.08
CA GLU A 49 11.41 11.35 9.64
C GLU A 49 12.79 10.97 9.11
N VAL A 50 13.54 11.99 8.68
CA VAL A 50 14.91 11.83 8.20
C VAL A 50 15.79 11.39 9.36
N MET A 51 16.14 10.11 9.37
CA MET A 51 17.02 9.50 10.37
C MET A 51 18.42 10.14 10.38
N VAL A 52 18.90 10.54 11.56
CA VAL A 52 20.30 10.94 11.82
C VAL A 52 21.10 9.70 12.22
N ALA A 53 22.21 9.41 11.55
CA ALA A 53 23.01 8.20 11.79
C ALA A 53 23.70 8.13 13.17
N THR A 54 23.67 9.21 13.96
CA THR A 54 24.32 9.30 15.28
C THR A 54 23.34 9.11 16.47
N LYS A 55 22.03 9.14 16.21
CA LYS A 55 20.95 8.96 17.20
C LYS A 55 20.20 7.65 16.97
N ASP A 56 19.72 7.00 18.03
CA ASP A 56 18.75 5.90 17.86
C ASP A 56 17.44 6.50 17.31
N TYR A 57 16.71 5.79 16.47
CA TYR A 57 15.50 6.34 15.80
C TYR A 57 14.45 6.83 16.80
N GLN A 58 14.48 6.27 18.00
CA GLN A 58 13.60 6.59 19.12
C GLN A 58 13.84 7.98 19.72
N GLU A 59 15.05 8.55 19.59
CA GLU A 59 15.41 9.84 20.23
C GLU A 59 14.76 11.07 19.56
N ASN A 60 14.16 10.90 18.37
CA ASN A 60 13.43 11.96 17.66
C ASN A 60 11.90 11.86 17.83
N ILE A 61 11.40 10.75 18.39
CA ILE A 61 9.97 10.53 18.58
C ILE A 61 9.51 11.26 19.86
N PRO A 62 8.43 12.06 19.84
CA PRO A 62 7.88 12.66 21.04
C PRO A 62 7.53 11.60 22.08
N GLU A 63 7.70 11.92 23.36
CA GLU A 63 7.29 11.04 24.45
C GLU A 63 5.80 10.67 24.36
N MET A 64 5.47 9.42 24.71
CA MET A 64 4.10 8.88 24.56
C MET A 64 3.06 9.66 25.38
N ASP A 65 3.49 10.39 26.42
CA ASP A 65 2.63 11.20 27.26
C ASP A 65 2.10 12.48 26.58
N GLY A 66 2.65 12.83 25.41
CA GLY A 66 2.20 13.93 24.56
C GLY A 66 1.08 13.55 23.58
N PHE A 67 0.62 12.30 23.59
CA PHE A 67 -0.43 11.80 22.70
C PHE A 67 -1.72 11.49 23.47
N ASP A 68 -2.84 11.58 22.75
CA ASP A 68 -4.17 11.24 23.27
C ASP A 68 -4.50 9.76 23.05
N ILE A 69 -3.99 9.20 21.94
CA ILE A 69 -4.17 7.81 21.55
C ILE A 69 -2.85 7.22 21.08
N VAL A 70 -2.59 5.96 21.46
CA VAL A 70 -1.55 5.12 20.88
C VAL A 70 -2.21 3.91 20.22
N VAL A 71 -1.94 3.71 18.93
CA VAL A 71 -2.43 2.57 18.15
C VAL A 71 -1.23 1.68 17.78
N CYS A 72 -1.20 0.46 18.32
CA CYS A 72 -0.21 -0.56 17.98
C CYS A 72 -0.79 -1.53 16.94
N MET A 73 -0.18 -1.64 15.77
CA MET A 73 -0.58 -2.55 14.68
C MET A 73 0.51 -3.60 14.47
N LEU A 74 0.23 -4.87 14.74
CA LEU A 74 1.23 -5.94 14.83
C LEU A 74 0.82 -7.18 14.02
N TRP A 75 1.77 -7.81 13.33
CA TRP A 75 1.53 -9.04 12.55
C TRP A 75 2.60 -10.11 12.74
N SER A 76 3.74 -10.01 12.03
CA SER A 76 4.77 -11.06 11.99
C SER A 76 6.04 -10.71 12.76
N ARG A 77 6.15 -9.47 13.22
CA ARG A 77 7.30 -8.97 13.97
C ARG A 77 6.89 -7.90 14.97
N LEU A 78 7.72 -7.69 15.98
CA LEU A 78 7.47 -6.69 17.02
C LEU A 78 7.97 -5.30 16.62
N GLY A 79 9.08 -5.17 15.89
CA GLY A 79 9.64 -3.87 15.51
C GLY A 79 11.12 -3.93 15.17
N THR A 80 11.79 -2.79 15.15
CA THR A 80 13.25 -2.71 15.01
C THR A 80 13.89 -2.85 16.40
N PRO A 81 14.94 -3.68 16.58
CA PRO A 81 15.64 -3.77 17.85
C PRO A 81 16.20 -2.41 18.30
N LEU A 82 16.09 -2.09 19.59
CA LEU A 82 16.71 -0.91 20.19
C LEU A 82 18.12 -1.24 20.71
N HIS A 83 18.99 -0.24 20.78
CA HIS A 83 20.30 -0.43 21.38
C HIS A 83 20.17 -0.63 22.92
N PRO A 84 20.68 -1.73 23.51
CA PRO A 84 20.41 -2.09 24.92
C PRO A 84 20.78 -1.02 25.95
N ASN A 85 21.77 -0.19 25.63
CA ASN A 85 22.31 0.83 26.54
C ASN A 85 21.68 2.22 26.39
N ARG A 86 20.82 2.46 25.39
CA ARG A 86 20.22 3.79 25.13
C ARG A 86 18.83 3.94 25.73
N HIS A 87 18.09 2.85 25.88
CA HIS A 87 16.75 2.83 26.46
C HIS A 87 16.67 1.79 27.59
N PRO A 88 17.25 2.08 28.78
CA PRO A 88 17.23 1.15 29.91
C PRO A 88 15.80 0.96 30.42
N ARG A 89 15.42 -0.30 30.68
CA ARG A 89 14.10 -0.61 31.23
C ARG A 89 14.06 -0.29 32.73
N PRO A 90 12.99 0.37 33.24
CA PRO A 90 12.76 0.49 34.67
C PRO A 90 12.71 -0.90 35.34
N GLY A 91 13.53 -1.12 36.37
CA GLY A 91 13.66 -2.43 37.02
C GLY A 91 14.76 -3.34 36.46
N GLY A 92 15.52 -2.88 35.47
CA GLY A 92 16.64 -3.62 34.87
C GLY A 92 16.28 -4.34 33.57
N GLY A 93 17.29 -4.60 32.73
CA GLY A 93 17.12 -5.15 31.38
C GLY A 93 16.96 -4.07 30.30
N PHE A 94 16.61 -4.50 29.09
CA PHE A 94 16.43 -3.65 27.91
C PHE A 94 15.12 -3.98 27.19
N PHE A 95 14.66 -3.06 26.34
CA PHE A 95 13.53 -3.31 25.43
C PHE A 95 13.99 -4.06 24.19
N GLU A 96 13.21 -5.03 23.74
CA GLU A 96 13.54 -5.85 22.57
C GLU A 96 13.29 -5.11 21.26
N SER A 97 12.46 -4.07 21.26
CA SER A 97 12.18 -3.22 20.09
C SER A 97 11.62 -1.85 20.46
N GLY A 98 11.62 -0.93 19.48
CA GLY A 98 11.00 0.40 19.62
C GLY A 98 9.52 0.33 19.91
N THR A 99 8.80 -0.56 19.22
CA THR A 99 7.38 -0.84 19.49
C THR A 99 7.13 -1.27 20.93
N GLU A 100 7.99 -2.14 21.50
CA GLU A 100 7.85 -2.53 22.91
C GLU A 100 8.05 -1.32 23.83
N TYR A 101 9.05 -0.50 23.53
CA TYR A 101 9.33 0.73 24.28
C TYR A 101 8.15 1.71 24.21
N GLU A 102 7.59 1.97 23.02
CA GLU A 102 6.44 2.83 22.78
C GLU A 102 5.21 2.32 23.54
N PHE A 103 4.89 1.02 23.42
CA PHE A 103 3.78 0.41 24.16
C PHE A 103 3.96 0.55 25.68
N PHE A 104 5.15 0.24 26.19
CA PHE A 104 5.43 0.27 27.62
C PHE A 104 5.39 1.68 28.20
N THR A 105 5.96 2.67 27.50
CA THR A 105 5.94 4.08 27.92
C THR A 105 4.54 4.67 27.86
N ALA A 106 3.75 4.32 26.84
CA ALA A 106 2.33 4.67 26.76
C ALA A 106 1.53 4.11 27.95
N MET A 107 1.75 2.85 28.30
CA MET A 107 1.06 2.19 29.44
C MET A 107 1.42 2.85 30.78
N GLN A 108 2.68 3.21 30.98
CA GLN A 108 3.09 3.97 32.17
C GLN A 108 2.43 5.35 32.21
N ALA A 109 2.45 6.09 31.10
CA ALA A 109 1.81 7.40 31.01
C ALA A 109 0.31 7.31 31.31
N HIS A 110 -0.38 6.31 30.77
CA HIS A 110 -1.81 6.08 31.03
C HIS A 110 -2.06 5.78 32.51
N THR A 111 -1.24 4.94 33.14
CA THR A 111 -1.40 4.61 34.57
C THR A 111 -1.29 5.85 35.46
N VAL A 112 -0.43 6.81 35.08
CA VAL A 112 -0.18 8.03 35.85
C VAL A 112 -1.19 9.15 35.53
N ARG A 113 -1.56 9.33 34.25
CA ARG A 113 -2.31 10.49 33.75
C ARG A 113 -3.70 10.17 33.19
N GLY A 114 -4.01 8.90 32.93
CA GLY A 114 -5.20 8.48 32.19
C GLY A 114 -5.12 8.70 30.68
N THR A 115 -3.93 9.00 30.13
CA THR A 115 -3.63 9.15 28.69
C THR A 115 -2.23 8.65 28.38
N PRO A 116 -1.97 8.16 27.16
CA PRO A 116 -2.90 7.96 26.04
C PRO A 116 -3.85 6.77 26.26
N ASP A 117 -4.99 6.73 25.56
CA ASP A 117 -5.73 5.46 25.40
C ASP A 117 -4.98 4.56 24.41
N ILE A 118 -4.87 3.28 24.74
CA ILE A 118 -4.00 2.35 24.00
C ILE A 118 -4.87 1.31 23.29
N PHE A 119 -4.79 1.28 21.96
CA PHE A 119 -5.46 0.27 21.15
C PHE A 119 -4.43 -0.64 20.48
N VAL A 120 -4.59 -1.95 20.67
CA VAL A 120 -3.69 -2.96 20.09
C VAL A 120 -4.45 -3.77 19.06
N PHE A 121 -3.90 -3.86 17.87
CA PHE A 121 -4.42 -4.59 16.72
C PHE A 121 -3.43 -5.69 16.35
N ARG A 122 -3.92 -6.93 16.28
CA ARG A 122 -3.11 -8.11 15.95
C ARG A 122 -3.67 -8.78 14.70
N ASN A 123 -2.89 -8.81 13.64
CA ASN A 123 -3.20 -9.63 12.47
C ASN A 123 -3.00 -11.11 12.83
N SER A 124 -4.02 -11.93 12.61
CA SER A 124 -4.01 -13.37 12.91
C SER A 124 -3.70 -14.26 11.71
N THR A 125 -3.45 -13.68 10.54
CA THR A 125 -3.03 -14.46 9.35
C THR A 125 -1.64 -15.01 9.55
N GLU A 126 -1.34 -16.16 8.93
CA GLU A 126 -0.04 -16.79 9.05
C GLU A 126 1.04 -15.92 8.38
N PRO A 127 2.10 -15.52 9.12
CA PRO A 127 3.21 -14.77 8.56
C PRO A 127 3.87 -15.46 7.37
N ARG A 128 4.24 -14.67 6.36
CA ARG A 128 4.91 -15.19 5.16
C ARG A 128 6.34 -15.56 5.47
N ARG A 129 6.72 -16.80 5.11
CA ARG A 129 8.07 -17.33 5.31
C ARG A 129 8.73 -17.57 3.96
N PRO A 130 9.93 -17.03 3.69
CA PRO A 130 10.65 -17.36 2.47
C PRO A 130 10.96 -18.87 2.47
N SER A 131 10.81 -19.51 1.31
CA SER A 131 11.13 -20.95 1.19
C SER A 131 12.64 -21.20 1.26
N ARG A 132 13.44 -20.25 0.77
CA ARG A 132 14.91 -20.19 0.83
C ARG A 132 15.39 -18.73 0.81
N PRO A 133 16.63 -18.46 1.29
CA PRO A 133 17.52 -19.38 2.01
C PRO A 133 16.99 -19.68 3.42
N LYS A 134 17.48 -20.76 4.05
CA LYS A 134 16.97 -21.24 5.36
C LYS A 134 17.13 -20.18 6.45
N GLU A 135 18.22 -19.43 6.39
CA GLU A 135 18.58 -18.36 7.32
C GLU A 135 17.55 -17.23 7.31
N ALA A 136 16.99 -16.90 6.14
CA ALA A 136 15.95 -15.89 6.01
C ALA A 136 14.63 -16.36 6.67
N ARG A 137 14.30 -17.64 6.52
CA ARG A 137 13.15 -18.25 7.19
C ARG A 137 13.32 -18.26 8.70
N GLU A 138 14.47 -18.71 9.19
CA GLU A 138 14.77 -18.72 10.63
C GLU A 138 14.75 -17.30 11.23
N GLN A 139 15.10 -16.28 10.46
CA GLN A 139 14.98 -14.89 10.90
C GLN A 139 13.52 -14.47 11.08
N VAL A 140 12.63 -14.84 10.15
CA VAL A 140 11.19 -14.59 10.30
C VAL A 140 10.64 -15.33 11.52
N ASP A 141 11.02 -16.60 11.70
CA ASP A 141 10.58 -17.41 12.84
C ASP A 141 10.97 -16.76 14.18
N ARG A 142 12.20 -16.23 14.29
CA ARG A 142 12.65 -15.48 15.48
C ARG A 142 11.84 -14.20 15.73
N GLU A 143 11.43 -13.48 14.69
CA GLU A 143 10.62 -12.28 14.84
C GLU A 143 9.20 -12.61 15.34
N ILE A 144 8.64 -13.73 14.86
CA ILE A 144 7.34 -14.26 15.32
C ILE A 144 7.45 -14.66 16.80
N ASP A 145 8.48 -15.42 17.18
CA ASP A 145 8.69 -15.85 18.57
C ASP A 145 8.79 -14.66 19.53
N ARG A 146 9.50 -13.58 19.14
CA ARG A 146 9.55 -12.34 19.94
C ARG A 146 8.19 -11.67 20.08
N LEU A 147 7.41 -11.64 19.00
CA LEU A 147 6.07 -11.04 19.03
C LEU A 147 5.13 -11.86 19.93
N ASP A 148 5.18 -13.18 19.84
CA ASP A 148 4.41 -14.06 20.73
C ASP A 148 4.82 -13.86 22.19
N HIS A 149 6.13 -13.79 22.48
CA HIS A 149 6.63 -13.50 23.82
C HIS A 149 6.13 -12.13 24.34
N PHE A 150 6.08 -11.10 23.50
CA PHE A 150 5.48 -9.81 23.85
C PHE A 150 4.00 -9.96 24.25
N PHE A 151 3.20 -10.69 23.48
CA PHE A 151 1.79 -10.91 23.81
C PHE A 151 1.60 -11.72 25.09
N GLU A 152 2.41 -12.77 25.31
CA GLU A 152 2.41 -13.54 26.56
C GLU A 152 2.70 -12.65 27.77
N LYS A 153 3.78 -11.86 27.68
CA LYS A 153 4.26 -11.00 28.75
C LYS A 153 3.29 -9.89 29.17
N TYR A 154 2.60 -9.27 28.21
CA TYR A 154 1.77 -8.09 28.49
C TYR A 154 0.26 -8.37 28.53
N PHE A 155 -0.23 -9.51 28.02
CA PHE A 155 -1.66 -9.75 27.86
C PHE A 155 -2.20 -11.09 28.40
N GLN A 156 -1.35 -12.03 28.87
CA GLN A 156 -1.84 -13.31 29.44
C GLN A 156 -2.15 -13.27 30.95
N GLU A 157 -1.60 -12.32 31.72
CA GLU A 157 -1.93 -12.20 33.15
C GLU A 157 -3.01 -11.15 33.39
N GLU A 158 -4.20 -11.59 33.85
CA GLU A 158 -5.30 -10.74 34.35
C GLU A 158 -4.91 -9.93 35.60
N LYS A 159 -3.96 -9.00 35.48
CA LYS A 159 -3.57 -8.19 36.64
C LYS A 159 -3.64 -6.69 36.47
N TYR A 160 -3.61 -6.11 35.26
CA TYR A 160 -3.62 -4.65 35.18
C TYR A 160 -4.43 -3.98 34.06
N PHE A 161 -4.87 -4.64 32.99
CA PHE A 161 -5.69 -3.95 31.95
C PHE A 161 -6.65 -4.90 31.21
N THR A 162 -7.92 -4.48 31.08
CA THR A 162 -8.92 -5.04 30.15
C THR A 162 -8.71 -4.56 28.71
N SER A 163 -7.45 -4.39 28.28
CA SER A 163 -7.15 -3.94 26.92
C SER A 163 -7.43 -5.08 25.96
N ALA A 164 -8.67 -5.14 25.45
CA ALA A 164 -9.07 -6.14 24.47
C ALA A 164 -8.17 -6.02 23.22
N ILE A 165 -7.38 -7.04 22.95
CA ILE A 165 -6.61 -7.14 21.71
C ILE A 165 -7.61 -7.22 20.55
N ASN A 166 -7.51 -6.30 19.59
CA ASN A 166 -8.31 -6.29 18.38
C ASN A 166 -7.69 -7.22 17.35
N VAL A 167 -8.05 -8.50 17.42
CA VAL A 167 -7.55 -9.52 16.48
C VAL A 167 -8.29 -9.41 15.14
N TYR A 168 -7.60 -9.39 14.01
CA TYR A 168 -8.22 -9.31 12.67
C TYR A 168 -7.53 -10.23 11.66
N SER A 169 -8.23 -10.63 10.61
CA SER A 169 -7.74 -11.55 9.58
C SER A 169 -7.78 -10.97 8.17
N THR A 170 -8.47 -9.84 7.97
CA THR A 170 -8.52 -9.13 6.69
C THR A 170 -8.32 -7.63 6.90
N LEU A 171 -7.90 -6.93 5.85
CA LEU A 171 -7.74 -5.48 5.89
C LEU A 171 -9.08 -4.76 6.15
N GLY A 172 -10.20 -5.36 5.71
CA GLY A 172 -11.54 -4.82 5.98
C GLY A 172 -11.92 -4.92 7.46
N GLU A 173 -11.67 -6.06 8.11
CA GLU A 173 -11.89 -6.21 9.55
C GLU A 173 -11.03 -5.23 10.36
N PHE A 174 -9.79 -5.00 9.92
CA PHE A 174 -8.91 -3.99 10.51
C PHE A 174 -9.52 -2.59 10.40
N GLU A 175 -9.97 -2.18 9.20
CA GLU A 175 -10.59 -0.87 8.98
C GLU A 175 -11.81 -0.67 9.89
N GLU A 176 -12.69 -1.66 9.98
CA GLU A 176 -13.90 -1.59 10.80
C GLU A 176 -13.56 -1.40 12.28
N LYS A 177 -12.64 -2.22 12.81
CA LYS A 177 -12.25 -2.17 14.22
C LYS A 177 -11.52 -0.88 14.58
N LEU A 178 -10.59 -0.42 13.73
CA LEU A 178 -9.89 0.85 13.96
C LEU A 178 -10.84 2.04 13.86
N SER A 179 -11.72 2.06 12.86
CA SER A 179 -12.74 3.10 12.72
C SER A 179 -13.64 3.16 13.96
N LEU A 180 -14.08 2.01 14.47
CA LEU A 180 -14.91 1.93 15.66
C LEU A 180 -14.15 2.42 16.92
N ALA A 181 -12.90 1.98 17.09
CA ALA A 181 -12.07 2.38 18.23
C ALA A 181 -11.86 3.90 18.28
N LEU A 182 -11.44 4.50 17.16
CA LEU A 182 -11.21 5.94 17.07
C LEU A 182 -12.50 6.74 17.25
N ARG A 183 -13.62 6.31 16.65
CA ARG A 183 -14.92 6.97 16.84
C ARG A 183 -15.34 6.90 18.31
N SER A 184 -15.31 5.71 18.91
CA SER A 184 -15.70 5.53 20.31
C SER A 184 -14.88 6.44 21.24
N PHE A 185 -13.58 6.56 21.00
CA PHE A 185 -12.70 7.50 21.72
C PHE A 185 -13.17 8.96 21.56
N LEU A 186 -13.36 9.40 20.31
CA LEU A 186 -13.76 10.78 20.01
C LEU A 186 -15.13 11.12 20.61
N GLU A 187 -16.09 10.20 20.53
CA GLU A 187 -17.44 10.38 21.05
C GLU A 187 -17.47 10.39 22.59
N GLY A 188 -16.72 9.50 23.23
CA GLY A 188 -16.64 9.41 24.68
C GLY A 188 -15.95 10.63 25.30
N ARG A 189 -14.89 11.14 24.66
CA ARG A 189 -14.04 12.21 25.21
C ARG A 189 -14.46 13.61 24.77
N PHE A 190 -15.12 13.74 23.62
CA PHE A 190 -15.55 15.03 23.05
C PHE A 190 -17.04 15.07 22.64
N PRO A 191 -17.99 14.80 23.56
CA PRO A 191 -19.41 14.65 23.25
C PRO A 191 -20.09 15.92 22.69
N LEU A 192 -19.58 17.12 23.04
CA LEU A 192 -20.12 18.39 22.55
C LEU A 192 -19.89 18.62 21.05
N ILE A 193 -18.88 17.96 20.46
CA ILE A 193 -18.61 18.04 19.03
C ILE A 193 -19.69 17.29 18.25
N ASN A 194 -20.22 16.19 18.79
CA ASN A 194 -21.29 15.41 18.15
C ASN A 194 -22.67 16.10 18.17
N ALA A 195 -22.94 17.00 19.12
CA ALA A 195 -24.25 17.64 19.31
C ALA A 195 -24.65 18.63 18.19
N ARG A 196 -23.69 19.08 17.37
CA ARG A 196 -23.95 19.85 16.16
C ARG A 196 -23.56 18.98 14.98
N LYS A 197 -24.50 18.45 14.20
CA LYS A 197 -24.18 17.85 12.89
C LYS A 197 -23.40 18.90 12.09
N SER A 198 -22.12 18.63 11.84
CA SER A 198 -21.34 19.42 10.90
C SER A 198 -21.99 19.34 9.52
N PRO A 199 -21.89 20.39 8.69
CA PRO A 199 -22.03 20.19 7.26
C PRO A 199 -20.94 19.19 6.87
N LYS A 200 -21.33 18.05 6.28
CA LYS A 200 -20.39 17.07 5.71
C LYS A 200 -19.35 17.85 4.89
N ALA A 201 -18.06 17.58 5.08
CA ALA A 201 -17.03 18.09 4.19
C ALA A 201 -17.48 17.83 2.75
N SER A 202 -17.68 18.90 1.98
CA SER A 202 -18.18 18.76 0.61
C SER A 202 -17.02 18.33 -0.26
N TYR A 203 -17.04 17.08 -0.70
CA TYR A 203 -16.26 16.70 -1.88
C TYR A 203 -16.72 17.59 -3.05
N GLU A 204 -15.79 18.29 -3.70
CA GLU A 204 -16.07 19.02 -4.94
C GLU A 204 -16.21 17.99 -6.09
N GLY A 205 -17.36 17.32 -6.14
CA GLY A 205 -17.70 16.33 -7.16
C GLY A 205 -18.98 15.54 -6.82
N GLN A 206 -19.52 14.79 -7.78
CA GLN A 206 -20.61 13.84 -7.51
C GLN A 206 -20.00 12.54 -6.97
N PRO A 207 -20.24 12.16 -5.70
CA PRO A 207 -19.67 10.94 -5.12
C PRO A 207 -20.23 9.65 -5.76
N TYR A 208 -21.36 9.75 -6.46
CA TYR A 208 -21.91 8.67 -7.27
C TYR A 208 -21.70 8.97 -8.75
N LEU A 209 -20.80 8.22 -9.38
CA LEU A 209 -20.48 8.36 -10.81
C LEU A 209 -21.47 7.61 -11.74
N GLY A 210 -22.58 7.10 -11.19
CA GLY A 210 -23.57 6.32 -11.94
C GLY A 210 -22.99 5.00 -12.45
N LEU A 211 -23.06 4.78 -13.77
CA LEU A 211 -22.47 3.61 -14.43
C LEU A 211 -20.97 3.76 -14.74
N SER A 212 -20.40 4.94 -14.50
CA SER A 212 -18.97 5.16 -14.72
C SER A 212 -18.16 4.50 -13.61
N ALA A 213 -17.01 3.94 -13.96
CA ALA A 213 -16.08 3.42 -12.98
C ALA A 213 -15.38 4.56 -12.23
N PHE A 214 -15.10 4.36 -10.94
CA PHE A 214 -14.15 5.20 -10.20
C PHE A 214 -12.75 5.02 -10.79
N ASP A 215 -11.96 6.08 -10.76
CA ASP A 215 -10.59 6.11 -11.27
C ASP A 215 -9.56 6.29 -10.13
N PHE A 216 -8.27 6.25 -10.46
CA PHE A 216 -7.18 6.34 -9.49
C PHE A 216 -7.30 7.55 -8.55
N LYS A 217 -7.69 8.71 -9.08
CA LYS A 217 -7.86 9.95 -8.31
C LYS A 217 -9.00 9.87 -7.28
N ASP A 218 -9.96 8.97 -7.49
CA ASP A 218 -11.14 8.82 -6.64
C ASP A 218 -10.90 7.85 -5.48
N ALA A 219 -9.67 7.31 -5.33
CA ALA A 219 -9.30 6.43 -4.22
C ALA A 219 -9.68 6.98 -2.82
N PRO A 220 -9.58 8.29 -2.53
CA PRO A 220 -9.98 8.83 -1.22
C PRO A 220 -11.48 8.67 -0.91
N VAL A 221 -12.32 8.51 -1.94
CA VAL A 221 -13.79 8.35 -1.81
C VAL A 221 -14.27 6.95 -2.19
N PHE A 222 -13.35 5.99 -2.37
CA PHE A 222 -13.69 4.62 -2.72
C PHE A 222 -13.79 3.74 -1.45
N PHE A 223 -15.03 3.38 -1.08
CA PHE A 223 -15.32 2.70 0.19
C PHE A 223 -15.96 1.32 0.01
N GLY A 224 -16.04 0.55 1.10
CA GLY A 224 -16.76 -0.73 1.15
C GLY A 224 -16.06 -1.89 0.47
N ARG A 225 -14.81 -1.73 0.02
CA ARG A 225 -14.07 -2.76 -0.74
C ARG A 225 -12.68 -3.09 -0.18
N THR A 226 -12.40 -2.70 1.05
CA THR A 226 -11.06 -2.78 1.65
C THR A 226 -10.55 -4.21 1.80
N ALA A 227 -11.42 -5.17 2.14
CA ALA A 227 -11.04 -6.58 2.16
C ALA A 227 -10.59 -7.08 0.78
N GLN A 228 -11.38 -6.80 -0.28
CA GLN A 228 -11.06 -7.23 -1.64
C GLN A 228 -9.81 -6.53 -2.20
N ILE A 229 -9.58 -5.26 -1.85
CA ILE A 229 -8.33 -4.55 -2.17
C ILE A 229 -7.14 -5.27 -1.54
N GLY A 230 -7.22 -5.56 -0.24
CA GLY A 230 -6.16 -6.24 0.50
C GLY A 230 -5.82 -7.61 -0.08
N GLU A 231 -6.82 -8.42 -0.39
CA GLU A 231 -6.64 -9.77 -0.95
C GLU A 231 -5.97 -9.76 -2.35
N VAL A 232 -6.34 -8.82 -3.22
CA VAL A 232 -5.72 -8.69 -4.56
C VAL A 232 -4.28 -8.20 -4.45
N VAL A 233 -4.01 -7.22 -3.58
CA VAL A 233 -2.64 -6.70 -3.38
C VAL A 233 -1.76 -7.77 -2.73
N GLU A 234 -2.30 -8.52 -1.76
CA GLU A 234 -1.64 -9.67 -1.15
C GLU A 234 -1.23 -10.71 -2.20
N ALA A 235 -2.08 -11.00 -3.19
CA ALA A 235 -1.73 -11.92 -4.26
C ALA A 235 -0.46 -11.48 -5.01
N PHE A 236 -0.29 -10.19 -5.31
CA PHE A 236 0.94 -9.67 -5.93
C PHE A 236 2.15 -9.73 -4.99
N GLN A 237 1.97 -9.43 -3.71
CA GLN A 237 3.06 -9.51 -2.73
C GLN A 237 3.56 -10.95 -2.58
N VAL A 238 2.66 -11.94 -2.55
CA VAL A 238 3.02 -13.37 -2.51
C VAL A 238 3.77 -13.76 -3.78
N GLN A 239 3.30 -13.33 -4.95
CA GLN A 239 3.97 -13.59 -6.22
C GLN A 239 5.39 -12.99 -6.28
N GLU A 240 5.60 -11.76 -5.77
CA GLU A 240 6.94 -11.14 -5.70
C GLU A 240 7.87 -11.91 -4.76
N LEU A 241 7.37 -12.35 -3.59
CA LEU A 241 8.15 -13.16 -2.65
C LEU A 241 8.56 -14.51 -3.25
N GLU A 242 7.64 -15.17 -3.97
CA GLU A 242 7.93 -16.41 -4.70
C GLU A 242 8.95 -16.18 -5.82
N ALA A 243 8.82 -15.08 -6.56
CA ALA A 243 9.76 -14.69 -7.61
C ALA A 243 11.17 -14.49 -7.04
N HIS A 244 11.30 -13.78 -5.91
CA HIS A 244 12.58 -13.60 -5.22
C HIS A 244 13.20 -14.92 -4.77
N ALA A 245 12.41 -15.81 -4.17
CA ALA A 245 12.87 -17.13 -3.74
C ALA A 245 13.37 -18.00 -4.92
N ASN A 246 12.83 -17.76 -6.12
CA ASN A 246 13.19 -18.46 -7.35
C ASN A 246 14.21 -17.69 -8.22
N GLY A 247 15.04 -16.82 -7.63
CA GLY A 247 16.12 -16.12 -8.33
C GLY A 247 15.62 -15.02 -9.28
N GLY A 248 14.47 -14.42 -8.98
CA GLY A 248 13.82 -13.40 -9.81
C GLY A 248 12.91 -13.97 -10.90
N GLN A 249 12.69 -15.28 -10.92
CA GLN A 249 11.76 -15.93 -11.85
C GLN A 249 10.38 -16.08 -11.21
N GLY A 250 9.40 -15.34 -11.71
CA GLY A 250 8.01 -15.44 -11.28
C GLY A 250 7.12 -14.55 -12.14
N LYS A 251 5.81 -14.75 -12.03
CA LYS A 251 4.79 -13.96 -12.74
C LYS A 251 4.13 -13.00 -11.77
N HIS A 252 3.87 -11.77 -12.20
CA HIS A 252 3.09 -10.78 -11.46
C HIS A 252 1.80 -10.52 -12.21
N PHE A 253 0.80 -11.38 -11.98
CA PHE A 253 -0.48 -11.32 -12.67
C PHE A 253 -1.63 -11.67 -11.74
N VAL A 254 -2.68 -10.86 -11.75
CA VAL A 254 -3.96 -11.16 -11.09
C VAL A 254 -5.12 -10.77 -12.00
N LEU A 255 -6.06 -11.70 -12.22
CA LEU A 255 -7.30 -11.48 -12.95
C LEU A 255 -8.49 -11.35 -12.00
N ILE A 256 -9.09 -10.16 -11.91
CA ILE A 256 -10.33 -9.93 -11.17
C ILE A 256 -11.51 -10.45 -12.01
N LEU A 257 -12.14 -11.53 -11.54
CA LEU A 257 -13.26 -12.19 -12.20
C LEU A 257 -14.58 -11.88 -11.49
N GLY A 258 -15.61 -11.43 -12.20
CA GLY A 258 -16.91 -11.19 -11.57
C GLY A 258 -18.01 -10.76 -12.53
N SER A 259 -19.27 -10.80 -12.07
CA SER A 259 -20.43 -10.43 -12.87
C SER A 259 -20.38 -8.97 -13.35
N SER A 260 -21.18 -8.63 -14.37
CA SER A 260 -21.35 -7.23 -14.76
C SER A 260 -21.93 -6.42 -13.61
N GLY A 261 -21.43 -5.20 -13.39
CA GLY A 261 -21.86 -4.34 -12.30
C GLY A 261 -21.33 -4.67 -10.90
N SER A 262 -20.50 -5.72 -10.73
CA SER A 262 -19.87 -6.01 -9.42
C SER A 262 -18.81 -4.99 -8.98
N GLY A 263 -18.50 -4.01 -9.85
CA GLY A 263 -17.54 -2.94 -9.56
C GLY A 263 -16.08 -3.29 -9.88
N LYS A 264 -15.80 -4.28 -10.74
CA LYS A 264 -14.43 -4.72 -11.10
C LYS A 264 -13.51 -3.57 -11.51
N SER A 265 -13.93 -2.74 -12.47
CA SER A 265 -13.13 -1.62 -12.97
C SER A 265 -12.87 -0.58 -11.87
N SER A 266 -13.89 -0.25 -11.06
CA SER A 266 -13.73 0.66 -9.91
C SER A 266 -12.78 0.08 -8.85
N LEU A 267 -12.92 -1.22 -8.51
CA LEU A 267 -12.03 -1.91 -7.58
C LEU A 267 -10.58 -1.87 -8.08
N ALA A 268 -10.37 -2.18 -9.36
CA ALA A 268 -9.04 -2.18 -9.96
C ALA A 268 -8.41 -0.79 -9.97
N ARG A 269 -9.15 0.22 -10.46
CA ARG A 269 -8.63 1.58 -10.69
C ARG A 269 -8.52 2.42 -9.43
N ALA A 270 -9.53 2.41 -8.56
CA ALA A 270 -9.62 3.26 -7.37
C ALA A 270 -9.24 2.55 -6.06
N GLY A 271 -9.20 1.22 -6.06
CA GLY A 271 -8.87 0.43 -4.89
C GLY A 271 -7.48 -0.20 -4.95
N VAL A 272 -7.32 -1.16 -5.87
CA VAL A 272 -6.12 -2.00 -5.98
C VAL A 272 -4.92 -1.20 -6.49
N LEU A 273 -5.01 -0.53 -7.64
CA LEU A 273 -3.89 0.24 -8.18
C LEU A 273 -3.35 1.27 -7.17
N PRO A 274 -4.18 2.11 -6.52
CA PRO A 274 -3.70 3.10 -5.56
C PRO A 274 -3.06 2.50 -4.31
N MET A 275 -3.48 1.30 -3.87
CA MET A 275 -2.85 0.59 -2.77
C MET A 275 -1.54 -0.10 -3.20
N LEU A 276 -1.54 -0.77 -4.35
CA LEU A 276 -0.39 -1.51 -4.88
C LEU A 276 0.84 -0.61 -5.09
N VAL A 277 0.62 0.61 -5.58
CA VAL A 277 1.71 1.55 -5.89
C VAL A 277 2.19 2.35 -4.67
N GLN A 278 1.65 2.10 -3.48
CA GLN A 278 2.14 2.76 -2.27
C GLN A 278 3.56 2.29 -1.93
N PRO A 279 4.45 3.22 -1.53
CA PRO A 279 5.81 2.87 -1.12
C PRO A 279 5.83 1.80 -0.03
N GLY A 280 6.57 0.72 -0.29
CA GLY A 280 6.77 -0.37 0.67
C GLY A 280 5.62 -1.38 0.76
N VAL A 281 4.51 -1.22 0.02
CA VAL A 281 3.48 -2.26 -0.06
C VAL A 281 3.99 -3.49 -0.80
N VAL A 282 4.70 -3.31 -1.92
CA VAL A 282 5.47 -4.38 -2.57
C VAL A 282 6.94 -4.11 -2.35
N GLU A 283 7.67 -5.10 -1.84
CA GLU A 283 9.09 -4.97 -1.53
C GLU A 283 9.92 -4.76 -2.80
N GLY A 284 11.01 -4.00 -2.72
CA GLY A 284 11.90 -3.74 -3.86
C GLY A 284 11.36 -2.81 -4.95
N ALA A 285 10.13 -2.31 -4.83
CA ALA A 285 9.57 -1.28 -5.70
C ALA A 285 9.70 0.11 -5.04
N GLN A 286 10.59 0.95 -5.55
CA GLN A 286 10.82 2.30 -5.01
C GLN A 286 10.09 3.37 -5.81
N VAL A 287 9.96 3.18 -7.13
CA VAL A 287 9.18 4.04 -8.01
C VAL A 287 8.18 3.19 -8.77
N TRP A 288 6.93 3.59 -8.73
CA TRP A 288 5.86 2.98 -9.50
C TRP A 288 5.47 3.87 -10.69
N ARG A 289 5.28 3.21 -11.83
CA ARG A 289 4.60 3.74 -13.01
C ARG A 289 3.28 2.99 -13.19
N ARG A 290 2.31 3.59 -13.87
CA ARG A 290 1.01 2.96 -14.14
C ARG A 290 0.55 3.16 -15.59
N ALA A 291 0.18 2.07 -16.24
CA ALA A 291 -0.48 2.10 -17.54
C ALA A 291 -1.87 1.47 -17.42
N ILE A 292 -2.90 2.18 -17.88
CA ILE A 292 -4.28 1.69 -17.87
C ILE A 292 -4.78 1.69 -19.30
N PHE A 293 -5.27 0.55 -19.78
CA PHE A 293 -5.82 0.43 -21.12
C PHE A 293 -6.99 -0.55 -21.15
N LYS A 294 -7.78 -0.44 -22.21
CA LYS A 294 -8.85 -1.36 -22.55
C LYS A 294 -8.52 -2.00 -23.90
N PRO A 295 -8.58 -3.33 -24.05
CA PRO A 295 -8.14 -3.97 -25.29
C PRO A 295 -8.90 -3.52 -26.55
N GLY A 296 -10.20 -3.21 -26.46
CA GLY A 296 -11.01 -2.76 -27.59
C GLY A 296 -10.83 -1.28 -27.98
N ASP A 297 -10.03 -0.52 -27.23
CA ASP A 297 -9.67 0.85 -27.61
C ASP A 297 -8.78 0.86 -28.87
N ALA A 298 -8.40 2.07 -29.33
CA ALA A 298 -7.52 2.27 -30.48
C ALA A 298 -7.95 1.53 -31.76
N GLY A 299 -9.27 1.43 -31.99
CA GLY A 299 -9.83 0.78 -33.17
C GLY A 299 -9.84 -0.75 -33.09
N GLY A 300 -9.76 -1.32 -31.90
CA GLY A 300 -9.80 -2.78 -31.68
C GLY A 300 -8.45 -3.47 -31.88
N ASP A 301 -7.33 -2.73 -31.88
CA ASP A 301 -5.99 -3.31 -31.83
C ASP A 301 -5.44 -3.24 -30.39
N PRO A 302 -5.34 -4.39 -29.67
CA PRO A 302 -4.90 -4.40 -28.29
C PRO A 302 -3.43 -3.97 -28.13
N PHE A 303 -2.60 -4.16 -29.16
CA PHE A 303 -1.22 -3.67 -29.16
C PHE A 303 -1.15 -2.15 -29.27
N ALA A 304 -2.01 -1.54 -30.09
CA ALA A 304 -2.09 -0.10 -30.22
C ALA A 304 -2.65 0.55 -28.95
N ALA A 305 -3.71 -0.05 -28.37
CA ALA A 305 -4.28 0.41 -27.10
C ALA A 305 -3.25 0.38 -25.97
N PHE A 306 -2.50 -0.73 -25.84
CA PHE A 306 -1.48 -0.84 -24.81
C PHE A 306 -0.27 0.10 -25.06
N ALA A 307 0.18 0.25 -26.32
CA ALA A 307 1.25 1.17 -26.67
C ALA A 307 0.91 2.63 -26.33
N ALA A 308 -0.33 3.06 -26.59
CA ALA A 308 -0.81 4.39 -26.22
C ALA A 308 -0.81 4.59 -24.71
N ALA A 309 -1.25 3.57 -23.94
CA ALA A 309 -1.25 3.63 -22.49
C ALA A 309 0.16 3.64 -21.87
N LEU A 310 1.14 2.97 -22.49
CA LEU A 310 2.53 3.03 -22.07
C LEU A 310 3.14 4.43 -22.22
N LEU A 311 2.64 5.23 -23.16
CA LEU A 311 3.07 6.62 -23.39
C LEU A 311 2.35 7.65 -22.51
N ALA A 312 1.40 7.23 -21.68
CA ALA A 312 0.73 8.14 -20.75
C ALA A 312 1.73 8.78 -19.77
N PRO A 313 1.50 10.01 -19.29
CA PRO A 313 2.41 10.71 -18.38
C PRO A 313 2.75 9.92 -17.11
N GLU A 314 1.79 9.15 -16.58
CA GLU A 314 1.96 8.35 -15.37
C GLU A 314 2.54 6.94 -15.64
N ALA A 315 2.68 6.57 -16.92
CA ALA A 315 3.25 5.31 -17.37
C ALA A 315 4.75 5.46 -17.66
N LEU A 316 5.17 5.35 -18.92
CA LEU A 316 6.57 5.44 -19.35
C LEU A 316 6.69 6.46 -20.49
N PRO A 317 6.50 7.77 -20.21
CA PRO A 317 6.66 8.82 -21.22
C PRO A 317 8.09 8.84 -21.81
N GLU A 318 9.07 8.27 -21.10
CA GLU A 318 10.45 8.09 -21.56
C GLU A 318 10.56 7.26 -22.84
N LEU A 319 9.56 6.44 -23.16
CA LEU A 319 9.51 5.68 -24.41
C LEU A 319 9.48 6.60 -25.65
N ALA A 320 8.93 7.82 -25.52
CA ALA A 320 8.90 8.82 -26.59
C ALA A 320 10.18 9.68 -26.69
N SER A 321 11.13 9.56 -25.76
CA SER A 321 12.31 10.45 -25.67
C SER A 321 13.19 10.45 -26.92
N ALA A 322 13.16 9.38 -27.73
CA ALA A 322 13.89 9.26 -28.99
C ALA A 322 13.01 9.53 -30.24
N GLY A 323 11.81 10.10 -30.06
CA GLY A 323 10.83 10.28 -31.13
C GLY A 323 10.03 9.01 -31.47
N THR A 324 10.16 7.95 -30.68
CA THR A 324 9.42 6.70 -30.86
C THR A 324 7.92 6.96 -30.76
N THR A 325 7.17 6.55 -31.77
CA THR A 325 5.73 6.74 -31.86
C THR A 325 4.96 5.58 -31.23
N SER A 326 3.70 5.81 -30.86
CA SER A 326 2.81 4.74 -30.38
C SER A 326 2.67 3.58 -31.37
N ALA A 327 2.69 3.84 -32.68
CA ALA A 327 2.58 2.82 -33.71
C ALA A 327 3.84 1.94 -33.81
N GLU A 328 5.02 2.54 -33.63
CA GLU A 328 6.29 1.80 -33.58
C GLU A 328 6.35 0.91 -32.33
N ILE A 329 5.92 1.42 -31.17
CA ILE A 329 5.84 0.62 -29.93
C ILE A 329 4.86 -0.55 -30.12
N ALA A 330 3.69 -0.32 -30.71
CA ALA A 330 2.72 -1.38 -31.01
C ALA A 330 3.31 -2.45 -31.94
N THR A 331 4.08 -2.03 -32.95
CA THR A 331 4.78 -2.94 -33.87
C THR A 331 5.84 -3.78 -33.15
N MET A 332 6.62 -3.17 -32.24
CA MET A 332 7.61 -3.89 -31.42
C MET A 332 6.95 -4.86 -30.44
N LEU A 333 5.82 -4.49 -29.84
CA LEU A 333 5.07 -5.37 -28.94
C LEU A 333 4.49 -6.57 -29.69
N ARG A 334 4.05 -6.38 -30.94
CA ARG A 334 3.53 -7.45 -31.80
C ARG A 334 4.64 -8.37 -32.33
N SER A 335 5.84 -7.84 -32.51
CA SER A 335 6.94 -8.59 -33.12
C SER A 335 7.44 -9.71 -32.21
N PRO A 336 7.67 -10.93 -32.75
CA PRO A 336 8.32 -11.99 -32.00
C PRO A 336 9.76 -11.59 -31.67
N GLY A 337 10.17 -11.72 -30.41
CA GLY A 337 11.50 -11.36 -29.93
C GLY A 337 11.48 -10.47 -28.68
N ASN A 338 12.65 -9.94 -28.34
CA ASN A 338 12.88 -9.16 -27.11
C ASN A 338 12.92 -7.64 -27.33
N GLY A 339 12.49 -7.14 -28.49
CA GLY A 339 12.59 -5.72 -28.85
C GLY A 339 11.82 -4.82 -27.89
N ALA A 340 10.56 -5.16 -27.59
CA ALA A 340 9.74 -4.44 -26.62
C ALA A 340 10.35 -4.50 -25.21
N GLU A 341 10.92 -5.63 -24.82
CA GLU A 341 11.55 -5.86 -23.52
C GLU A 341 12.82 -5.02 -23.35
N ILE A 342 13.61 -4.85 -24.42
CA ILE A 342 14.78 -3.96 -24.45
C ILE A 342 14.32 -2.51 -24.31
N LEU A 343 13.31 -2.10 -25.07
CA LEU A 343 12.77 -0.74 -25.05
C LEU A 343 12.23 -0.38 -23.65
N LEU A 344 11.43 -1.27 -23.04
CA LEU A 344 10.93 -1.08 -21.68
C LEU A 344 12.06 -1.03 -20.65
N ARG A 345 13.10 -1.86 -20.79
CA ARG A 345 14.28 -1.81 -19.91
C ARG A 345 14.99 -0.46 -19.98
N GLN A 346 15.12 0.11 -21.17
CA GLN A 346 15.70 1.44 -21.35
C GLN A 346 14.82 2.51 -20.70
N ALA A 347 13.51 2.47 -20.91
CA ALA A 347 12.56 3.40 -20.27
C ALA A 347 12.61 3.31 -18.75
N PHE A 348 12.65 2.09 -18.16
CA PHE A 348 12.82 1.93 -16.71
C PHE A 348 14.14 2.52 -16.19
N SER A 349 15.23 2.34 -16.94
CA SER A 349 16.53 2.92 -16.56
C SER A 349 16.51 4.45 -16.59
N GLN A 350 15.85 5.05 -17.60
CA GLN A 350 15.69 6.49 -17.70
C GLN A 350 14.79 7.04 -16.59
N ALA A 351 13.64 6.40 -16.35
CA ALA A 351 12.73 6.75 -15.26
C ALA A 351 13.43 6.70 -13.89
N GLY A 352 14.26 5.68 -13.64
CA GLY A 352 15.06 5.58 -12.42
C GLY A 352 16.12 6.68 -12.32
N ALA A 353 16.78 7.03 -13.43
CA ALA A 353 17.74 8.14 -13.44
C ALA A 353 17.07 9.49 -13.13
N LEU A 354 15.89 9.75 -13.71
CA LEU A 354 15.11 10.95 -13.43
C LEU A 354 14.68 11.03 -11.96
N ALA A 355 14.13 9.95 -11.42
CA ALA A 355 13.72 9.88 -10.01
C ALA A 355 14.89 10.09 -9.05
N ARG A 356 16.10 9.61 -9.41
CA ARG A 356 17.33 9.89 -8.65
C ARG A 356 17.66 11.38 -8.64
N THR A 357 17.60 12.04 -9.79
CA THR A 357 17.90 13.47 -9.89
C THR A 357 16.89 14.32 -9.11
N GLU A 358 15.61 13.97 -9.14
CA GLU A 358 14.57 14.61 -8.32
C GLU A 358 14.84 14.43 -6.82
N GLU A 359 15.20 13.20 -6.41
CA GLU A 359 15.54 12.90 -5.02
C GLU A 359 16.80 13.63 -4.55
N GLU A 360 17.84 13.67 -5.38
CA GLU A 360 19.08 14.41 -5.15
C GLU A 360 18.79 15.90 -4.90
N HIS A 361 18.00 16.55 -5.78
CA HIS A 361 17.60 17.94 -5.60
C HIS A 361 16.86 18.15 -4.28
N ARG A 362 15.89 17.27 -3.96
CA ARG A 362 15.14 17.33 -2.70
C ARG A 362 16.05 17.18 -1.47
N MET A 363 17.01 16.26 -1.51
CA MET A 363 17.98 16.07 -0.44
C MET A 363 18.87 17.30 -0.27
N GLU A 364 19.36 17.89 -1.35
CA GLU A 364 20.16 19.13 -1.31
C GLU A 364 19.41 20.30 -0.69
N GLU A 365 18.13 20.49 -1.04
CA GLU A 365 17.29 21.52 -0.42
C GLU A 365 17.10 21.29 1.08
N ASN A 366 16.85 20.05 1.50
CA ASN A 366 16.74 19.69 2.90
C ASN A 366 18.06 19.89 3.68
N ILE A 367 19.20 19.59 3.05
CA ILE A 367 20.54 19.84 3.62
C ILE A 367 20.73 21.34 3.88
N ARG A 368 20.43 22.20 2.88
CA ARG A 368 20.52 23.65 3.03
C ARG A 368 19.60 24.17 4.14
N ARG A 369 18.39 23.61 4.25
CA ARG A 369 17.44 23.96 5.33
C ARG A 369 18.01 23.58 6.71
N PHE A 370 18.52 22.37 6.88
CA PHE A 370 19.11 21.94 8.16
C PHE A 370 20.33 22.78 8.56
N GLU A 371 21.17 23.19 7.61
CA GLU A 371 22.27 24.11 7.88
C GLU A 371 21.79 25.47 8.41
N GLN A 372 20.73 26.02 7.81
CA GLN A 372 20.11 27.28 8.26
C GLN A 372 19.48 27.17 9.65
N GLU A 373 18.95 26.00 10.00
CA GLU A 373 18.37 25.68 11.31
C GLU A 373 19.44 25.30 12.37
N ALA A 374 20.74 25.42 12.05
CA ALA A 374 21.86 24.98 12.89
C ALA A 374 21.80 23.48 13.28
N ARG A 375 21.21 22.66 12.41
CA ARG A 375 21.07 21.21 12.53
C ARG A 375 22.19 20.49 11.76
N GLU A 376 23.44 20.75 12.14
CA GLU A 376 24.65 20.26 11.41
C GLU A 376 24.74 18.73 11.30
N GLU A 377 24.33 18.00 12.33
CA GLU A 377 24.34 16.52 12.31
C GLU A 377 23.30 15.94 11.35
N ASP A 378 22.11 16.54 11.25
CA ASP A 378 21.08 16.15 10.27
C ASP A 378 21.57 16.38 8.84
N ALA A 379 22.18 17.55 8.59
CA ALA A 379 22.77 17.88 7.30
C ALA A 379 23.89 16.89 6.92
N LYS A 380 24.76 16.54 7.86
CA LYS A 380 25.84 15.57 7.65
C LYS A 380 25.31 14.16 7.37
N ALA A 381 24.32 13.70 8.13
CA ALA A 381 23.69 12.39 7.91
C ALA A 381 23.01 12.31 6.53
N LEU A 382 22.31 13.37 6.13
CA LEU A 382 21.64 13.42 4.83
C LEU A 382 22.65 13.50 3.67
N ARG A 383 23.78 14.22 3.81
CA ARG A 383 24.87 14.19 2.83
C ARG A 383 25.45 12.79 2.63
N GLY A 384 25.57 12.00 3.70
CA GLY A 384 26.00 10.60 3.62
C GLY A 384 25.02 9.78 2.76
N LYS A 385 23.72 9.89 3.02
CA LYS A 385 22.67 9.24 2.21
C LYS A 385 22.69 9.69 0.75
N LEU A 386 22.93 10.99 0.51
CA LEU A 386 23.02 11.55 -0.83
C LEU A 386 24.21 10.96 -1.60
N ALA A 387 25.36 10.77 -0.96
CA ALA A 387 26.54 10.17 -1.58
C ALA A 387 26.30 8.71 -2.02
N ASP A 388 25.49 7.97 -1.25
CA ASP A 388 25.12 6.58 -1.52
C ASP A 388 23.86 6.45 -2.40
N LEU A 389 23.30 7.55 -2.89
CA LEU A 389 22.05 7.56 -3.63
C LEU A 389 22.23 6.91 -5.02
N THR A 390 21.57 5.77 -5.21
CA THR A 390 21.53 5.03 -6.49
C THR A 390 20.18 5.19 -7.18
N PRO A 391 20.10 5.00 -8.51
CA PRO A 391 18.82 5.04 -9.21
C PRO A 391 17.83 4.04 -8.63
N PRO A 392 16.62 4.48 -8.23
CA PRO A 392 15.65 3.58 -7.63
C PRO A 392 15.13 2.54 -8.63
N ALA A 393 14.75 1.38 -8.10
CA ALA A 393 14.08 0.36 -8.90
C ALA A 393 12.69 0.83 -9.32
N VAL A 394 12.45 0.86 -10.64
CA VAL A 394 11.16 1.23 -11.24
C VAL A 394 10.36 -0.03 -11.56
N ARG A 395 9.10 -0.07 -11.13
CA ARG A 395 8.11 -1.10 -11.50
C ARG A 395 6.94 -0.45 -12.25
N LEU A 396 6.28 -1.24 -13.11
CA LEU A 396 5.10 -0.81 -13.86
C LEU A 396 3.88 -1.62 -13.44
N ALA A 397 2.84 -0.95 -12.94
CA ALA A 397 1.52 -1.54 -12.78
C ALA A 397 0.73 -1.35 -14.09
N VAL A 398 0.31 -2.45 -14.71
CA VAL A 398 -0.52 -2.45 -15.92
C VAL A 398 -1.91 -2.92 -15.55
N LEU A 399 -2.92 -2.09 -15.81
CA LEU A 399 -4.31 -2.51 -15.76
C LEU A 399 -4.84 -2.73 -17.18
N ALA A 400 -5.08 -4.00 -17.51
CA ALA A 400 -5.84 -4.42 -18.67
C ALA A 400 -7.32 -4.55 -18.27
N ASP A 401 -8.06 -3.45 -18.39
CA ASP A 401 -9.46 -3.41 -17.98
C ASP A 401 -10.37 -3.96 -19.09
N GLN A 402 -11.40 -4.73 -18.71
CA GLN A 402 -12.34 -5.38 -19.62
C GLN A 402 -11.64 -6.29 -20.64
N LEU A 403 -10.88 -7.27 -20.15
CA LEU A 403 -10.18 -8.25 -20.98
C LEU A 403 -11.13 -9.06 -21.88
N GLU A 404 -12.43 -9.13 -21.57
CA GLU A 404 -13.42 -9.76 -22.45
C GLU A 404 -13.50 -9.11 -23.84
N GLU A 405 -13.00 -7.88 -24.01
CA GLU A 405 -12.95 -7.21 -25.30
C GLU A 405 -11.99 -7.86 -26.28
N LEU A 406 -11.00 -8.61 -25.80
CA LEU A 406 -10.17 -9.46 -26.65
C LEU A 406 -11.01 -10.49 -27.42
N PHE A 407 -12.08 -10.98 -26.80
CA PHE A 407 -12.89 -12.07 -27.35
C PHE A 407 -14.17 -11.56 -28.04
N THR A 408 -14.60 -10.33 -27.75
CA THR A 408 -15.90 -9.80 -28.21
C THR A 408 -15.79 -8.73 -29.29
N SER A 409 -14.62 -8.10 -29.48
CA SER A 409 -14.45 -6.97 -30.41
C SER A 409 -14.16 -7.40 -31.86
N GLY A 410 -14.35 -8.68 -32.21
CA GLY A 410 -14.07 -9.20 -33.55
C GLY A 410 -12.58 -9.23 -33.93
N MET A 411 -11.69 -9.22 -32.92
CA MET A 411 -10.25 -9.33 -33.13
C MET A 411 -9.89 -10.70 -33.72
N ALA A 412 -8.87 -10.74 -34.59
CA ALA A 412 -8.38 -11.99 -35.14
C ALA A 412 -7.79 -12.87 -34.02
N GLU A 413 -8.12 -14.17 -34.00
CA GLU A 413 -7.68 -15.12 -32.96
C GLU A 413 -6.16 -15.14 -32.78
N ASP A 414 -5.40 -15.03 -33.87
CA ASP A 414 -3.93 -14.96 -33.84
C ASP A 414 -3.43 -13.67 -33.17
N THR A 415 -4.10 -12.53 -33.38
CA THR A 415 -3.76 -11.27 -32.68
C THR A 415 -4.02 -11.39 -31.18
N VAL A 416 -5.14 -12.00 -30.79
CA VAL A 416 -5.48 -12.24 -29.38
C VAL A 416 -4.45 -13.16 -28.71
N ALA A 417 -4.09 -14.26 -29.37
CA ALA A 417 -3.09 -15.20 -28.87
C ALA A 417 -1.72 -14.53 -28.70
N GLN A 418 -1.24 -13.78 -29.70
CA GLN A 418 0.03 -13.05 -29.63
C GLN A 418 0.02 -12.00 -28.52
N PHE A 419 -1.10 -11.29 -28.33
CA PHE A 419 -1.21 -10.29 -27.29
C PHE A 419 -1.14 -10.90 -25.89
N ILE A 420 -1.83 -12.03 -25.66
CA ILE A 420 -1.75 -12.79 -24.41
C ILE A 420 -0.33 -13.27 -24.13
N GLU A 421 0.36 -13.80 -25.14
CA GLU A 421 1.77 -14.22 -25.00
C GLU A 421 2.67 -13.05 -24.59
N LYS A 422 2.50 -11.88 -25.22
CA LYS A 422 3.28 -10.68 -24.86
C LYS A 422 2.94 -10.18 -23.46
N LEU A 423 1.67 -10.16 -23.07
CA LEU A 423 1.25 -9.77 -21.72
C LEU A 423 1.86 -10.69 -20.65
N ALA A 424 1.92 -11.99 -20.93
CA ALA A 424 2.53 -12.96 -20.03
C ALA A 424 4.05 -12.82 -19.95
N ALA A 425 4.73 -12.57 -21.07
CA ALA A 425 6.16 -12.28 -21.06
C ALA A 425 6.49 -11.05 -20.21
N LEU A 426 5.64 -10.01 -20.29
CA LEU A 426 5.79 -8.81 -19.46
C LEU A 426 5.53 -9.10 -17.99
N ALA A 427 4.44 -9.80 -17.63
CA ALA A 427 4.15 -10.19 -16.25
C ALA A 427 5.28 -11.03 -15.62
N SER A 428 6.00 -11.80 -16.44
CA SER A 428 7.14 -12.63 -16.02
C SER A 428 8.49 -11.91 -16.07
N SER A 429 8.52 -10.61 -16.40
CA SER A 429 9.77 -9.83 -16.52
C SER A 429 10.42 -9.47 -15.19
N GLY A 430 9.72 -9.70 -14.08
CA GLY A 430 10.11 -9.23 -12.75
C GLY A 430 10.01 -7.71 -12.59
N ARG A 431 9.42 -6.95 -13.54
CA ARG A 431 9.22 -5.50 -13.40
C ARG A 431 7.79 -5.03 -13.64
N VAL A 432 6.97 -5.83 -14.32
CA VAL A 432 5.62 -5.45 -14.72
C VAL A 432 4.61 -6.29 -13.95
N PHE A 433 3.69 -5.61 -13.27
CA PHE A 433 2.60 -6.19 -12.49
C PHE A 433 1.32 -5.99 -13.26
N VAL A 434 0.69 -7.07 -13.72
CA VAL A 434 -0.49 -7.01 -14.59
C VAL A 434 -1.74 -7.34 -13.79
N LEU A 435 -2.64 -6.37 -13.69
CA LEU A 435 -4.00 -6.54 -13.18
C LEU A 435 -4.97 -6.60 -14.36
N GLY A 436 -5.72 -7.69 -14.48
CA GLY A 436 -6.79 -7.85 -15.46
C GLY A 436 -8.15 -7.71 -14.80
N THR A 437 -9.15 -7.22 -15.52
CA THR A 437 -10.56 -7.42 -15.14
C THR A 437 -11.28 -8.23 -16.21
N LEU A 438 -12.13 -9.17 -15.79
CA LEU A 438 -12.89 -10.03 -16.70
C LEU A 438 -14.29 -10.29 -16.18
N ARG A 439 -15.27 -10.24 -17.08
CA ARG A 439 -16.62 -10.77 -16.80
C ARG A 439 -16.61 -12.29 -16.67
N SER A 440 -17.27 -12.80 -15.62
CA SER A 440 -17.35 -14.25 -15.34
C SER A 440 -17.79 -15.11 -16.53
N ASP A 441 -18.70 -14.59 -17.36
CA ASP A 441 -19.25 -15.29 -18.52
C ASP A 441 -18.21 -15.59 -19.61
N PHE A 442 -17.08 -14.86 -19.61
CA PHE A 442 -15.97 -15.03 -20.55
C PHE A 442 -14.82 -15.87 -20.01
N TYR A 443 -14.94 -16.41 -18.78
CA TYR A 443 -13.95 -17.34 -18.24
C TYR A 443 -13.66 -18.55 -19.15
N PRO A 444 -14.66 -19.17 -19.83
CA PRO A 444 -14.39 -20.27 -20.77
C PRO A 444 -13.51 -19.87 -21.96
N GLU A 445 -13.53 -18.61 -22.40
CA GLU A 445 -12.67 -18.11 -23.49
C GLU A 445 -11.21 -18.09 -23.04
N CYS A 446 -10.93 -17.71 -21.79
CA CYS A 446 -9.58 -17.74 -21.25
C CYS A 446 -8.96 -19.14 -21.26
N LEU A 447 -9.76 -20.18 -21.08
CA LEU A 447 -9.29 -21.57 -21.09
C LEU A 447 -8.78 -22.04 -22.46
N LYS A 448 -9.13 -21.32 -23.54
CA LYS A 448 -8.63 -21.60 -24.90
C LYS A 448 -7.19 -21.11 -25.11
N HIS A 449 -6.65 -20.31 -24.19
CA HIS A 449 -5.32 -19.71 -24.31
C HIS A 449 -4.38 -20.27 -23.21
N PRO A 450 -3.47 -21.21 -23.54
CA PRO A 450 -2.64 -21.90 -22.55
C PRO A 450 -1.83 -20.96 -21.65
N LYS A 451 -1.29 -19.88 -22.23
CA LYS A 451 -0.50 -18.90 -21.48
C LYS A 451 -1.34 -18.07 -20.50
N LEU A 452 -2.58 -17.75 -20.85
CA LEU A 452 -3.50 -17.10 -19.93
C LEU A 452 -3.92 -18.04 -18.79
N VAL A 453 -4.15 -19.33 -19.09
CA VAL A 453 -4.38 -20.36 -18.07
C VAL A 453 -3.18 -20.46 -17.11
N GLU A 454 -1.95 -20.43 -17.63
CA GLU A 454 -0.74 -20.42 -16.81
C GLU A 454 -0.70 -19.20 -15.88
N LEU A 455 -1.01 -18.01 -16.39
CA LEU A 455 -1.08 -16.78 -15.59
C LEU A 455 -2.16 -16.87 -14.49
N MET A 456 -3.33 -17.41 -14.81
CA MET A 456 -4.49 -17.50 -13.92
C MET A 456 -4.37 -18.52 -12.78
N ARG A 457 -3.44 -19.49 -12.87
CA ARG A 457 -3.19 -20.49 -11.81
C ARG A 457 -2.70 -19.86 -10.52
N ASP A 458 -2.87 -20.63 -9.44
CA ASP A 458 -2.48 -20.25 -8.07
C ASP A 458 -3.21 -18.97 -7.65
N ARG A 459 -2.48 -17.91 -7.27
CA ARG A 459 -3.07 -16.61 -6.93
C ARG A 459 -3.28 -15.69 -8.14
N GLY A 460 -3.31 -16.25 -9.34
CA GLY A 460 -3.48 -15.52 -10.59
C GLY A 460 -4.92 -15.09 -10.90
N THR A 461 -5.90 -15.57 -10.13
CA THR A 461 -7.32 -15.23 -10.30
C THR A 461 -7.93 -14.83 -8.97
N TYR A 462 -8.68 -13.75 -8.98
CA TYR A 462 -9.43 -13.26 -7.83
C TYR A 462 -10.93 -13.20 -8.16
N PRO A 463 -11.77 -14.09 -7.59
CA PRO A 463 -13.22 -14.02 -7.77
C PRO A 463 -13.79 -12.88 -6.93
N LEU A 464 -14.26 -11.82 -7.59
CA LEU A 464 -14.89 -10.66 -6.96
C LEU A 464 -16.36 -10.93 -6.67
N PRO A 465 -16.77 -11.07 -5.39
CA PRO A 465 -18.18 -11.14 -5.04
C PRO A 465 -18.91 -9.82 -5.28
N ALA A 466 -20.22 -9.91 -5.44
CA ALA A 466 -21.10 -8.74 -5.38
C ALA A 466 -20.92 -8.01 -4.04
N PRO A 467 -21.05 -6.67 -4.00
CA PRO A 467 -21.01 -5.93 -2.74
C PRO A 467 -22.04 -6.46 -1.73
N THR A 468 -21.62 -6.62 -0.48
CA THR A 468 -22.55 -6.94 0.61
C THR A 468 -23.42 -5.72 0.95
N ALA A 469 -24.49 -5.91 1.74
CA ALA A 469 -25.26 -4.78 2.26
C ALA A 469 -24.42 -3.83 3.13
N GLY A 470 -23.41 -4.35 3.84
CA GLY A 470 -22.43 -3.57 4.59
C GLY A 470 -21.56 -2.72 3.66
N ASP A 471 -20.99 -3.35 2.63
CA ASP A 471 -20.19 -2.69 1.59
C ASP A 471 -20.98 -1.52 0.97
N ILE A 472 -22.21 -1.79 0.55
CA ILE A 472 -23.11 -0.78 -0.05
C ILE A 472 -23.40 0.34 0.95
N GLY A 473 -23.63 0.01 2.22
CA GLY A 473 -23.82 0.99 3.28
C GLY A 473 -22.62 1.93 3.43
N GLN A 474 -21.40 1.39 3.38
CA GLN A 474 -20.17 2.20 3.41
C GLN A 474 -20.03 3.07 2.15
N MET A 475 -20.21 2.48 0.96
CA MET A 475 -20.19 3.18 -0.33
C MET A 475 -21.18 4.35 -0.37
N ILE A 476 -22.32 4.23 0.29
CA ILE A 476 -23.38 5.25 0.28
C ILE A 476 -23.15 6.34 1.34
N ARG A 477 -22.72 5.96 2.54
CA ARG A 477 -22.75 6.87 3.70
C ARG A 477 -21.46 7.65 3.90
N GLN A 478 -20.33 7.08 3.46
CA GLN A 478 -19.00 7.60 3.77
C GLN A 478 -18.50 8.71 2.83
N PRO A 479 -18.78 8.71 1.51
CA PRO A 479 -18.63 9.92 0.73
C PRO A 479 -19.52 11.06 1.28
#